data_AF-A0A0F7IFP4-F1
#
_entry.id   AF-A0A0F7IFP4-F1
#
_cell.length_a   1.000
_cell.length_b   1.000
_cell.length_c   1.000
_cell.angle_alpha   90.00
_cell.angle_beta   90.00
_cell.angle_gamma   90.00
#
_symmetry.space_group_name_H-M   'P 1'
#
loop_
_entity.id
_entity.type
_entity.pdbx_description
1 polymer ?
#
loop_
_entity_poly.entity_id
_entity_poly.type
_entity_poly.pdbx_seq_one_letter_code
_entity_poly.pdbx_strand_id
1 'polypeptide(L)' 'MKKVFPFEYTRFEKARIIGARALQIAMGAPVLIDTQSKNPLDIAKEEFERGVIPITVKRRSNAFVWLRRYDLF' A
#
# COMPACT_ATOMS: atom_id res chain seq x y z
N MET A 1 20.31 4.51 -17.95
CA MET A 1 19.31 3.55 -17.41
C MET A 1 18.64 4.20 -16.21
N LYS A 2 17.39 4.67 -16.35
CA LYS A 2 16.68 5.33 -15.25
C LYS A 2 16.22 4.27 -14.23
N LYS A 3 16.98 4.06 -13.16
CA LYS A 3 16.46 3.41 -11.95
C LYS A 3 15.40 4.34 -11.37
N VAL A 4 14.12 4.10 -11.65
CA VAL A 4 13.00 4.86 -11.04
C VAL A 4 12.36 4.02 -9.93
N PHE A 5 13.18 3.43 -9.08
CA PHE A 5 12.74 3.00 -7.76
C PHE A 5 13.81 3.45 -6.78
N PRO A 6 13.49 4.51 -6.02
CA PRO A 6 13.53 4.35 -4.58
C PRO A 6 12.32 5.06 -4.00
N PHE A 7 11.25 4.35 -3.70
CA PHE A 7 10.24 4.93 -2.84
C PHE A 7 9.71 3.86 -1.92
N GLU A 8 10.33 3.76 -0.76
CA GLU A 8 9.72 3.15 0.41
C GLU A 8 8.27 3.62 0.53
N TYR A 9 7.38 2.71 0.93
CA TYR A 9 6.01 3.06 1.24
C TYR A 9 6.01 4.10 2.36
N THR A 10 5.23 5.17 2.20
CA THR A 10 4.99 6.08 3.33
C THR A 10 4.31 5.31 4.47
N ARG A 11 4.42 5.78 5.71
CA ARG A 11 3.74 5.16 6.86
C ARG A 11 2.23 5.00 6.62
N PHE A 12 1.62 5.93 5.89
CA PHE A 12 0.20 5.89 5.52
C PHE A 12 -0.09 4.82 4.47
N GLU A 13 0.73 4.73 3.43
CA GLU A 13 0.61 3.70 2.39
C GLU A 13 0.78 2.31 3.01
N LYS A 14 1.84 2.12 3.83
CA LYS A 14 2.10 0.85 4.53
C LYS A 14 0.91 0.45 5.41
N ALA A 15 0.41 1.36 6.24
CA ALA A 15 -0.75 1.10 7.08
C ALA A 15 -2.00 0.73 6.25
N ARG A 16 -2.24 1.44 5.14
CA ARG A 16 -3.40 1.19 4.29
C ARG A 16 -3.33 -0.15 3.58
N ILE A 17 -2.16 -0.53 3.06
CA ILE A 17 -1.93 -1.82 2.39
C ILE A 17 -2.19 -2.96 3.37
N ILE A 18 -1.55 -2.93 4.55
CA ILE A 18 -1.69 -3.97 5.57
C ILE A 18 -3.14 -4.05 6.05
N GLY A 19 -3.79 -2.91 6.34
CA GLY A 19 -5.18 -2.89 6.79
C GLY A 19 -6.16 -3.41 5.75
N ALA A 20 -6.00 -3.02 4.47
CA ALA A 20 -6.84 -3.52 3.38
C ALA A 20 -6.66 -5.03 3.19
N ARG A 21 -5.42 -5.53 3.27
CA ARG A 21 -5.14 -6.96 3.12
C ARG A 21 -5.68 -7.78 4.30
N ALA A 22 -5.52 -7.28 5.52
CA ALA A 22 -6.08 -7.92 6.71
C ALA A 22 -7.61 -8.07 6.61
N LEU A 23 -8.31 -7.06 6.08
CA LEU A 23 -9.75 -7.14 5.83
C LEU A 23 -10.09 -8.22 4.78
N GLN A 24 -9.34 -8.29 3.68
CA GLN A 24 -9.56 -9.33 2.66
C GLN A 24 -9.42 -10.73 3.26
N ILE A 25 -8.38 -10.96 4.06
CA ILE A 25 -8.15 -12.26 4.73
C ILE A 25 -9.28 -12.57 5.71
N ALA A 26 -9.73 -11.57 6.49
CA ALA A 26 -10.87 -11.73 7.41
C ALA A 26 -12.18 -12.10 6.68
N MET A 27 -12.33 -11.67 5.42
CA MET A 27 -13.46 -12.01 4.56
C MET A 27 -13.30 -13.37 3.84
N GLY A 28 -12.25 -14.14 4.14
CA GLY A 28 -12.00 -15.46 3.54
C GLY A 28 -11.22 -15.43 2.23
N ALA A 29 -10.54 -14.32 1.90
CA ALA A 29 -9.63 -14.30 0.75
C ALA A 29 -8.46 -15.27 0.96
N PRO A 30 -7.92 -15.88 -0.12
CA PRO A 30 -6.81 -16.81 -0.01
C PRO A 30 -5.53 -16.10 0.46
N VAL A 31 -4.82 -16.76 1.36
CA VAL A 31 -3.51 -16.35 1.89
C VAL A 31 -2.42 -16.93 0.98
N LEU A 32 -1.38 -16.13 0.69
CA LEU A 32 -0.32 -16.48 -0.26
C LEU A 32 0.94 -17.04 0.41
N ILE A 33 0.93 -17.14 1.74
CA ILE A 33 2.04 -17.62 2.56
C ILE A 33 1.58 -18.77 3.44
N ASP A 34 2.51 -19.67 3.77
CA ASP A 34 2.30 -20.64 4.83
C ASP A 34 2.67 -20.00 6.16
N THR A 35 1.69 -19.87 7.06
CA THR A 35 1.83 -19.19 8.36
C THR A 35 1.03 -19.94 9.42
N GLN A 36 1.58 -19.99 10.63
CA GLN A 36 0.92 -20.61 11.79
C GLN A 36 -0.08 -19.64 12.47
N SER A 37 -0.03 -18.36 12.10
CA SER A 37 -0.86 -17.31 12.68
C SER A 37 -2.28 -17.38 12.11
N LYS A 38 -3.30 -17.32 12.98
CA LYS A 38 -4.71 -17.24 12.57
C LYS A 38 -5.25 -15.81 12.47
N ASN A 39 -4.48 -14.82 12.96
CA ASN A 39 -4.92 -13.44 12.99
C ASN A 39 -4.71 -12.79 11.61
N PRO A 40 -5.77 -12.29 10.95
CA PRO A 40 -5.67 -11.68 9.62
C PRO A 40 -4.65 -10.53 9.54
N LEU A 41 -4.47 -9.77 10.62
CA LEU A 41 -3.53 -8.66 10.66
C LEU A 41 -2.07 -9.13 10.60
N ASP A 42 -1.75 -10.19 11.33
CA ASP A 42 -0.38 -10.70 11.39
C ASP A 42 -0.01 -11.43 10.10
N ILE A 43 -0.97 -12.16 9.50
CA ILE A 43 -0.82 -12.73 8.17
C ILE A 43 -0.55 -11.63 7.13
N ALA A 44 -1.33 -10.53 7.16
CA ALA A 44 -1.14 -9.41 6.22
C ALA A 44 0.22 -8.70 6.40
N LYS A 45 0.72 -8.57 7.63
CA LYS A 45 2.07 -8.05 7.89
C LYS A 45 3.14 -8.97 7.32
N GLU A 46 3.01 -10.27 7.53
CA GLU A 46 3.97 -11.26 7.06
C GLU A 46 4.00 -11.34 5.52
N GLU A 47 2.84 -11.27 4.85
CA GLU A 47 2.76 -11.17 3.39
C GLU A 47 3.41 -9.88 2.86
N PHE A 48 3.26 -8.77 3.59
CA PHE A 48 3.89 -7.49 3.25
C PHE A 48 5.41 -7.56 3.41
N GLU A 49 5.92 -8.14 4.50
CA GLU A 49 7.36 -8.30 4.77
C GLU A 49 8.05 -9.23 3.78
N ARG A 50 7.35 -10.29 3.34
CA ARG A 50 7.82 -11.19 2.27
C ARG A 50 7.66 -10.60 0.86
N GLY A 51 7.01 -9.45 0.71
CA GLY A 51 6.83 -8.77 -0.57
C GLY A 51 5.85 -9.45 -1.54
N VAL A 52 4.99 -10.35 -1.04
CA VAL A 52 4.02 -11.12 -1.85
C VAL A 52 2.60 -10.56 -1.78
N ILE A 53 2.39 -9.44 -1.08
CA ILE A 53 1.08 -8.84 -0.89
C ILE A 53 0.45 -8.40 -2.23
N PRO A 54 -0.77 -8.85 -2.58
CA PRO A 54 -1.38 -8.61 -3.88
C PRO A 54 -2.09 -7.25 -3.94
N ILE A 55 -1.43 -6.19 -3.45
CA ILE A 55 -1.95 -4.81 -3.43
C ILE A 55 -0.85 -3.87 -3.90
N THR A 56 -1.20 -2.96 -4.81
CA THR A 56 -0.28 -1.94 -5.33
C THR A 56 -0.81 -0.54 -5.05
N VAL A 57 0.08 0.39 -4.73
CA VAL A 57 -0.27 1.79 -4.51
C VAL A 57 -0.21 2.56 -5.82
N LYS A 58 -1.34 3.14 -6.22
CA LYS A 58 -1.39 4.11 -7.31
C LYS A 58 -1.22 5.52 -6.76
N ARG A 59 -0.03 6.10 -6.92
CA ARG A 59 0.22 7.49 -6.57
C ARG A 59 -0.35 8.39 -7.66
N ARG A 60 -1.14 9.40 -7.27
CA ARG A 60 -1.49 10.49 -8.19
C ARG A 60 -0.24 11.36 -8.35
N SER A 61 0.43 11.27 -9.49
CA SER A 61 1.43 12.26 -9.89
C SER A 61 0.74 13.60 -10.04
N ASN A 62 1.21 14.62 -9.31
CA ASN A 62 0.66 15.97 -9.37
C ASN A 62 0.56 16.49 -10.81
N ALA A 63 -0.67 16.66 -11.29
CA ALA A 63 -1.00 17.61 -12.34
C ALA A 63 -2.41 18.14 -12.05
N PHE A 64 -2.54 18.98 -11.01
CA PHE A 64 -3.49 20.10 -10.92
C PHE A 64 -3.46 20.64 -9.48
N VAL A 65 -2.51 21.53 -9.23
CA VAL A 65 -2.58 22.46 -8.09
C VAL A 65 -2.93 23.80 -8.72
N TRP A 66 -4.20 24.22 -8.62
CA TRP A 66 -4.72 25.51 -9.11
C TRP A 66 -4.22 26.72 -8.29
N LEU A 67 -3.01 26.66 -7.71
CA LEU A 67 -2.41 27.73 -6.90
C LEU A 67 -1.25 28.42 -7.63
N ARG A 68 -1.40 28.69 -8.94
CA ARG A 68 -0.45 29.56 -9.67
C ARG A 68 -1.11 30.56 -10.64
N ARG A 69 -2.30 31.02 -10.27
CA ARG A 69 -3.06 32.17 -10.81
C ARG A 69 -4.22 32.29 -9.81
N TYR A 70 -4.26 33.24 -8.88
CA TYR A 70 -4.32 34.67 -9.11
C TYR A 70 -3.62 35.42 -7.98
N ASP A 71 -2.46 35.98 -8.30
CA ASP A 71 -1.87 37.14 -7.62
C ASP A 71 -2.10 38.36 -8.51
N LEU A 72 -3.35 38.54 -8.97
CA LEU A 72 -3.81 39.68 -9.77
C LEU A 72 -5.33 39.83 -9.54
N PHE A 73 -5.66 40.90 -8.80
CA PHE A 73 -6.94 41.36 -8.24
C PHE A 73 -7.20 40.95 -6.78
#